data_AF-A0A2N7XZY5-F1
#
_entry.id   AF-A0A2N7XZY5-F1
#
_cell.length_a   1.000
_cell.length_b   1.000
_cell.length_c   1.000
_cell.angle_alpha   90.00
_cell.angle_beta   90.00
_cell.angle_gamma   90.00
#
_symmetry.space_group_name_H-M   'P 1'
#
loop_
_entity.id
_entity.type
_entity.pdbx_description
1 polymer ?
#
loop_
_entity_poly.entity_id
_entity_poly.type
_entity_poly.pdbx_seq_one_letter_code
_entity_poly.pdbx_strand_id
1 'polypeptide(L)'
;MHPAAEHSPLGKSSEYISTYTPSLLFPIPRAAKWAELGLSAETLPYKGVDFWNCFELSWLLPSGKPVVAIGEFSIPADSPNIIESKSFKLYLNSLNQTAFADVQSLEATLRADLSAAAGKPVGVRIRSLGEVEAEGVVALPGVCIDDLDITVSNYEHPRPELLRCDDSRVVEESVHSHLLKSNCPVTSQPDWGSVAVEYRGAALDHASLLEYLVSFRQHSDFHEQCVERIFLDLQRLLKPEKLTVYARYVRRGGLDINPYRSTEEQQFQNLRLARQ
;
A
#
# COMPACT_ATOMS: atom_id res chain seq x y z
N MET A 1 -16.18 5.66 -9.25
CA MET A 1 -16.02 5.99 -7.82
C MET A 1 -16.49 4.79 -7.01
N HIS A 2 -15.76 4.40 -5.96
CA HIS A 2 -16.18 3.31 -5.08
C HIS A 2 -17.34 3.82 -4.19
N PRO A 3 -18.56 3.25 -4.25
CA PRO A 3 -19.73 3.83 -3.57
C PRO A 3 -19.53 4.03 -2.06
N ALA A 4 -18.84 3.09 -1.40
CA ALA A 4 -18.56 3.22 0.04
C ALA A 4 -17.60 4.38 0.38
N ALA A 5 -16.75 4.80 -0.56
CA ALA A 5 -15.81 5.90 -0.34
C ALA A 5 -16.48 7.28 -0.35
N GLU A 6 -17.71 7.41 -0.86
CA GLU A 6 -18.45 8.69 -0.84
C GLU A 6 -18.81 9.12 0.59
N HIS A 7 -18.93 8.17 1.51
CA HIS A 7 -19.20 8.42 2.93
C HIS A 7 -17.92 8.66 3.77
N SER A 8 -16.73 8.44 3.20
CA SER A 8 -15.46 8.71 3.88
C SER A 8 -15.27 10.22 4.19
N PRO A 9 -14.46 10.57 5.22
CA PRO A 9 -14.05 11.95 5.46
C PRO A 9 -13.12 12.52 4.39
N LEU A 10 -12.55 11.71 3.50
CA LEU A 10 -11.59 12.14 2.48
C LEU A 10 -12.22 13.17 1.51
N GLY A 11 -11.48 14.25 1.22
CA GLY A 11 -11.98 15.38 0.43
C GLY A 11 -12.93 16.35 1.14
N LYS A 12 -13.31 16.10 2.41
CA LYS A 12 -14.21 16.96 3.20
C LYS A 12 -13.44 17.80 4.24
N SER A 13 -14.07 18.84 4.79
CA SER A 13 -13.57 19.51 6.01
C SER A 13 -13.78 18.58 7.22
N SER A 14 -12.88 18.61 8.20
CA SER A 14 -13.00 17.80 9.43
C SER A 14 -12.52 18.62 10.62
N GLU A 15 -13.28 18.57 11.72
CA GLU A 15 -12.86 19.17 12.98
C GLU A 15 -11.69 18.37 13.58
N TYR A 16 -10.77 19.07 14.24
CA TYR A 16 -9.65 18.43 14.92
C TYR A 16 -10.12 17.84 16.25
N ILE A 17 -10.11 16.51 16.35
CA ILE A 17 -10.43 15.78 17.57
C ILE A 17 -9.11 15.38 18.24
N SER A 18 -8.90 15.84 19.47
CA SER A 18 -7.68 15.61 20.24
C SER A 18 -7.82 14.56 21.34
N THR A 19 -8.99 13.93 21.45
CA THR A 19 -9.28 12.90 22.45
C THR A 19 -9.49 11.57 21.74
N TYR A 20 -8.91 10.48 22.26
CA TYR A 20 -8.97 9.16 21.65
C TYR A 20 -10.39 8.78 21.21
N THR A 21 -10.56 8.58 19.90
CA THR A 21 -11.85 8.37 19.26
C THR A 21 -11.74 7.28 18.19
N PRO A 22 -11.89 5.98 18.55
CA PRO A 22 -11.76 4.87 17.61
C PRO A 22 -12.84 4.84 16.51
N SER A 23 -14.00 5.46 16.77
CA SER A 23 -15.09 5.59 15.79
C SER A 23 -14.76 6.47 14.59
N LEU A 24 -13.59 7.14 14.58
CA LEU A 24 -13.08 7.86 13.41
C LEU A 24 -12.60 6.94 12.30
N LEU A 25 -12.24 5.70 12.61
CA LEU A 25 -11.80 4.72 11.62
C LEU A 25 -12.94 4.40 10.64
N PHE A 26 -12.67 4.55 9.36
CA PHE A 26 -13.62 4.28 8.29
C PHE A 26 -13.14 3.09 7.44
N PRO A 27 -13.74 1.90 7.61
CA PRO A 27 -13.43 0.74 6.79
C PRO A 27 -14.04 0.88 5.38
N ILE A 28 -13.28 0.51 4.36
CA ILE A 28 -13.76 0.39 2.98
C ILE A 28 -13.71 -1.08 2.58
N PRO A 29 -14.86 -1.72 2.27
CA PRO A 29 -14.89 -3.11 1.85
C PRO A 29 -14.09 -3.35 0.56
N ARG A 30 -13.22 -4.37 0.55
CA ARG A 30 -12.49 -4.78 -0.67
C ARG A 30 -13.39 -5.44 -1.71
N ALA A 31 -14.52 -6.01 -1.26
CA ALA A 31 -15.38 -6.86 -2.08
C ALA A 31 -15.80 -6.25 -3.42
N ALA A 32 -16.16 -4.96 -3.47
CA ALA A 32 -16.57 -4.33 -4.72
C ALA A 32 -15.39 -4.17 -5.70
N LYS A 33 -14.19 -3.85 -5.19
CA LYS A 33 -12.97 -3.79 -6.01
C LYS A 33 -12.47 -5.15 -6.46
N TRP A 34 -12.57 -6.17 -5.61
CA TRP A 34 -12.31 -7.54 -6.00
C TRP A 34 -13.28 -7.99 -7.09
N ALA A 35 -14.57 -7.68 -6.98
CA ALA A 35 -15.54 -8.00 -8.02
C ALA A 35 -15.22 -7.33 -9.37
N GLU A 36 -14.75 -6.07 -9.38
CA GLU A 36 -14.24 -5.39 -10.59
C GLU A 36 -13.06 -6.14 -11.25
N LEU A 37 -12.28 -6.88 -10.45
CA LEU A 37 -11.15 -7.70 -10.89
C LEU A 37 -11.50 -9.19 -11.13
N GLY A 38 -12.78 -9.57 -10.97
CA GLY A 38 -13.23 -10.96 -11.07
C GLY A 38 -12.82 -11.86 -9.90
N LEU A 39 -12.55 -11.26 -8.73
CA LEU A 39 -12.12 -11.93 -7.50
C LEU A 39 -13.21 -11.90 -6.41
N SER A 40 -13.07 -12.81 -5.45
CA SER A 40 -13.74 -12.78 -4.14
C SER A 40 -12.74 -13.10 -3.04
N ALA A 41 -13.14 -12.97 -1.77
CA ALA A 41 -12.28 -13.29 -0.63
C ALA A 41 -11.76 -14.74 -0.66
N GLU A 42 -12.54 -15.65 -1.25
CA GLU A 42 -12.26 -17.09 -1.34
C GLU A 42 -11.40 -17.45 -2.55
N THR A 43 -11.28 -16.56 -3.55
CA THR A 43 -10.61 -16.84 -4.83
C THR A 43 -9.34 -16.02 -5.05
N LEU A 44 -8.85 -15.33 -4.01
CA LEU A 44 -7.62 -14.55 -4.10
C LEU A 44 -6.43 -15.43 -4.54
N PRO A 45 -5.78 -15.13 -5.68
CA PRO A 45 -4.67 -15.93 -6.19
C PRO A 45 -3.32 -15.52 -5.56
N TYR A 46 -3.36 -14.77 -4.46
CA TYR A 46 -2.21 -14.23 -3.77
C TYR A 46 -2.38 -14.28 -2.25
N LYS A 47 -1.24 -14.31 -1.56
CA LYS A 47 -1.07 -13.88 -0.17
C LYS A 47 -0.49 -12.47 -0.17
N GLY A 48 -0.59 -11.78 0.96
CA GLY A 48 -0.03 -10.43 1.01
C GLY A 48 -0.39 -9.64 2.25
N VAL A 49 0.06 -8.40 2.22
CA VAL A 49 -0.09 -7.43 3.30
C VAL A 49 -0.07 -6.02 2.71
N ASP A 50 -0.84 -5.12 3.29
CA ASP A 50 -0.69 -3.69 3.08
C ASP A 50 0.05 -3.13 4.30
N PHE A 51 1.32 -2.76 4.11
CA PHE A 51 2.07 -2.08 5.15
C PHE A 51 1.77 -0.59 5.14
N TRP A 52 1.53 -0.04 6.32
CA TRP A 52 1.37 1.38 6.53
C TRP A 52 2.45 1.89 7.46
N ASN A 53 3.04 3.04 7.13
CA ASN A 53 3.92 3.76 8.03
C ASN A 53 3.29 5.10 8.42
N CYS A 54 3.12 5.34 9.71
CA CYS A 54 2.74 6.64 10.25
C CYS A 54 3.99 7.34 10.79
N PHE A 55 4.31 8.48 10.20
CA PHE A 55 5.49 9.27 10.57
C PHE A 55 5.18 10.41 11.55
N GLU A 56 3.90 10.55 11.93
CA GLU A 56 3.39 11.61 12.78
C GLU A 56 2.76 11.04 14.07
N LEU A 57 3.11 9.81 14.48
CA LEU A 57 2.52 9.16 15.66
C LEU A 57 3.01 9.85 16.94
N SER A 58 2.07 10.39 17.71
CA SER A 58 2.34 11.09 18.96
C SER A 58 1.23 10.85 19.99
N TRP A 59 1.59 10.83 21.28
CA TRP A 59 0.66 10.70 22.41
C TRP A 59 1.28 11.28 23.69
N LEU A 60 0.57 11.20 24.83
CA LEU A 60 1.08 11.64 26.13
C LEU A 60 1.41 10.46 27.07
N LEU A 61 2.41 10.64 27.94
CA LEU A 61 2.54 9.82 29.16
C LEU A 61 1.55 10.29 30.22
N PRO A 62 1.29 9.52 31.31
CA PRO A 62 0.43 9.96 32.41
C PRO A 62 0.91 11.27 33.08
N SER A 63 2.19 11.61 32.94
CA SER A 63 2.77 12.88 33.38
C SER A 63 2.40 14.09 32.50
N GLY A 64 1.72 13.88 31.37
CA GLY A 64 1.45 14.88 30.35
C GLY A 64 2.63 15.15 29.40
N LYS A 65 3.73 14.42 29.52
CA LYS A 65 4.88 14.55 28.60
C LYS A 65 4.53 13.94 27.23
N PRO A 66 4.70 14.66 26.11
CA PRO A 66 4.54 14.10 24.79
C PRO A 66 5.60 13.05 24.44
N VAL A 67 5.20 12.05 23.68
CA VAL A 67 6.06 11.01 23.09
C VAL A 67 5.79 10.97 21.60
N VAL A 68 6.85 10.79 20.81
CA VAL A 68 6.80 10.64 19.35
C VAL A 68 7.44 9.33 18.93
N ALA A 69 6.91 8.72 17.89
CA ALA A 69 7.41 7.46 17.32
C ALA A 69 7.03 7.32 15.85
N ILE A 70 7.52 6.26 15.21
CA ILE A 70 7.03 5.79 13.91
C ILE A 70 6.12 4.59 14.16
N GLY A 71 4.89 4.65 13.67
CA GLY A 71 3.97 3.52 13.70
C GLY A 71 4.10 2.69 12.43
N GLU A 72 4.28 1.39 12.56
CA GLU A 72 4.18 0.43 11.45
C GLU A 72 2.95 -0.45 11.65
N PHE A 73 2.16 -0.61 10.59
CA PHE A 73 0.95 -1.42 10.62
C PHE A 73 0.96 -2.41 9.46
N SER A 74 0.59 -3.66 9.71
CA SER A 74 0.46 -4.70 8.68
C SER A 74 -0.98 -5.20 8.60
N ILE A 75 -1.69 -4.77 7.57
CA ILE A 75 -3.08 -5.18 7.32
C ILE A 75 -3.05 -6.37 6.35
N PRO A 76 -3.59 -7.55 6.69
CA PRO A 76 -3.61 -8.69 5.79
C PRO A 76 -4.29 -8.35 4.45
N ALA A 77 -3.70 -8.75 3.32
CA ALA A 77 -4.28 -8.46 2.00
C ALA A 77 -5.64 -9.13 1.79
N ASP A 78 -5.96 -10.16 2.58
CA ASP A 78 -7.23 -10.87 2.57
C ASP A 78 -8.21 -10.38 3.66
N SER A 79 -7.95 -9.20 4.26
CA SER A 79 -8.89 -8.53 5.16
C SER A 79 -10.16 -8.12 4.41
N PRO A 80 -11.36 -8.24 5.01
CA PRO A 80 -12.60 -7.78 4.38
C PRO A 80 -12.56 -6.29 3.98
N ASN A 81 -11.84 -5.47 4.76
CA ASN A 81 -11.76 -4.03 4.55
C ASN A 81 -10.30 -3.54 4.46
N ILE A 82 -10.06 -2.55 3.60
CA ILE A 82 -8.97 -1.58 3.80
C ILE A 82 -9.44 -0.50 4.79
N ILE A 83 -8.50 0.27 5.33
CA ILE A 83 -8.81 1.42 6.18
C ILE A 83 -8.56 2.69 5.36
N GLU A 84 -9.55 3.61 5.34
CA GLU A 84 -9.40 4.84 4.56
C GLU A 84 -8.35 5.77 5.18
N SER A 85 -7.37 6.19 4.38
CA SER A 85 -6.17 6.93 4.81
C SER A 85 -6.42 8.16 5.69
N LYS A 86 -7.40 9.01 5.34
CA LYS A 86 -7.72 10.21 6.12
C LYS A 86 -8.42 9.84 7.42
N SER A 87 -9.34 8.89 7.40
CA SER A 87 -9.96 8.35 8.62
C SER A 87 -8.90 7.81 9.60
N PHE A 88 -7.89 7.10 9.06
CA PHE A 88 -6.79 6.57 9.85
C PHE A 88 -5.93 7.69 10.44
N LYS A 89 -5.61 8.71 9.63
CA LYS A 89 -4.94 9.92 10.11
C LYS A 89 -5.69 10.59 11.26
N LEU A 90 -6.99 10.80 11.10
CA LEU A 90 -7.82 11.47 12.12
C LEU A 90 -7.87 10.64 13.41
N TYR A 91 -7.98 9.32 13.29
CA TYR A 91 -7.87 8.40 14.41
C TYR A 91 -6.53 8.55 15.15
N LEU A 92 -5.40 8.52 14.43
CA LEU A 92 -4.07 8.67 15.05
C LEU A 92 -3.88 10.04 15.69
N ASN A 93 -4.39 11.11 15.06
CA ASN A 93 -4.36 12.46 15.63
C ASN A 93 -5.17 12.57 16.94
N SER A 94 -6.21 11.74 17.11
CA SER A 94 -6.99 11.69 18.35
C SER A 94 -6.17 11.22 19.55
N LEU A 95 -5.02 10.58 19.32
CA LEU A 95 -4.08 10.15 20.35
C LEU A 95 -3.20 11.29 20.88
N ASN A 96 -3.08 12.41 20.15
CA ASN A 96 -2.09 13.46 20.42
C ASN A 96 -2.22 14.10 21.82
N GLN A 97 -3.43 14.16 22.41
CA GLN A 97 -3.65 14.60 23.80
C GLN A 97 -4.19 13.49 24.70
N THR A 98 -4.06 12.23 24.27
CA THR A 98 -4.46 11.06 25.06
C THR A 98 -3.27 10.46 25.77
N ALA A 99 -3.42 10.18 27.07
CA ALA A 99 -2.38 9.56 27.87
C ALA A 99 -2.42 8.03 27.78
N PHE A 100 -1.27 7.42 27.52
CA PHE A 100 -1.05 5.97 27.63
C PHE A 100 0.04 5.70 28.66
N ALA A 101 -0.12 4.64 29.46
CA ALA A 101 0.82 4.30 30.53
C ALA A 101 2.20 3.90 30.00
N ASP A 102 2.21 3.19 28.87
CA ASP A 102 3.40 2.65 28.21
C ASP A 102 3.13 2.41 26.72
N VAL A 103 4.17 1.98 25.98
CA VAL A 103 4.07 1.69 24.54
C VAL A 103 3.20 0.46 24.29
N GLN A 104 3.24 -0.53 25.18
CA GLN A 104 2.53 -1.80 25.05
C GLN A 104 1.01 -1.61 25.11
N SER A 105 0.52 -0.75 26.01
CA SER A 105 -0.89 -0.38 26.08
C SER A 105 -1.36 0.34 24.82
N LEU A 106 -0.56 1.26 24.28
CA LEU A 106 -0.84 1.91 23.01
C LEU A 106 -0.87 0.90 21.83
N GLU A 107 0.12 0.01 21.73
CA GLU A 107 0.15 -1.04 20.71
C GLU A 107 -1.07 -1.96 20.78
N ALA A 108 -1.48 -2.34 22.00
CA ALA A 108 -2.66 -3.17 22.21
C ALA A 108 -3.96 -2.46 21.77
N THR A 109 -4.10 -1.17 22.09
CA THR A 109 -5.24 -0.35 21.65
C THR A 109 -5.30 -0.22 20.13
N LEU A 110 -4.20 0.21 19.51
CA LEU A 110 -4.09 0.33 18.05
C LEU A 110 -4.41 -1.00 17.37
N ARG A 111 -3.88 -2.11 17.90
CA ARG A 111 -4.11 -3.45 17.35
C ARG A 111 -5.59 -3.83 17.40
N ALA A 112 -6.25 -3.59 18.53
CA ALA A 112 -7.67 -3.91 18.69
C ALA A 112 -8.55 -3.12 17.71
N ASP A 113 -8.36 -1.79 17.67
CA ASP A 113 -9.20 -0.90 16.85
C ASP A 113 -9.00 -1.14 15.36
N LEU A 114 -7.75 -1.24 14.92
CA LEU A 114 -7.43 -1.45 13.51
C LEU A 114 -7.84 -2.85 13.04
N SER A 115 -7.73 -3.86 13.91
CA SER A 115 -8.25 -5.20 13.58
C SER A 115 -9.76 -5.22 13.45
N ALA A 116 -10.47 -4.48 14.31
CA ALA A 116 -11.92 -4.34 14.22
C ALA A 116 -12.34 -3.64 12.92
N ALA A 117 -11.64 -2.58 12.51
CA ALA A 117 -11.89 -1.89 11.25
C ALA A 117 -11.57 -2.77 10.02
N ALA A 118 -10.41 -3.39 9.99
CA ALA A 118 -9.98 -4.25 8.87
C ALA A 118 -10.82 -5.54 8.75
N GLY A 119 -11.34 -6.04 9.87
CA GLY A 119 -12.05 -7.32 9.95
C GLY A 119 -11.11 -8.53 10.05
N LYS A 120 -9.81 -8.32 10.28
CA LYS A 120 -8.78 -9.34 10.50
C LYS A 120 -7.68 -8.82 11.43
N PRO A 121 -6.88 -9.70 12.06
CA PRO A 121 -5.78 -9.28 12.93
C PRO A 121 -4.77 -8.39 12.18
N VAL A 122 -4.60 -7.16 12.65
CA VAL A 122 -3.62 -6.20 12.15
C VAL A 122 -2.34 -6.30 13.00
N GLY A 123 -1.18 -6.32 12.35
CA GLY A 123 0.09 -6.16 13.05
C GLY A 123 0.34 -4.68 13.38
N VAL A 124 0.87 -4.41 14.57
CA VAL A 124 1.27 -3.07 15.03
C VAL A 124 2.65 -3.18 15.62
N ARG A 125 3.54 -2.25 15.24
CA ARG A 125 4.85 -2.04 15.85
C ARG A 125 5.10 -0.55 16.00
N ILE A 126 5.50 -0.13 17.19
CA ILE A 126 5.91 1.24 17.47
C ILE A 126 7.43 1.30 17.54
N ARG A 127 8.02 2.13 16.69
CA ARG A 127 9.47 2.25 16.54
C ARG A 127 9.96 3.61 17.00
N SER A 128 11.07 3.61 17.72
CA SER A 128 11.77 4.85 18.06
C SER A 128 12.37 5.50 16.81
N LEU A 129 12.58 6.81 16.87
CA LEU A 129 13.20 7.55 15.76
C LEU A 129 14.62 7.01 15.46
N GLY A 130 15.39 6.66 16.50
CA GLY A 130 16.74 6.12 16.34
C GLY A 130 16.80 4.76 15.64
N GLU A 131 15.80 3.89 15.85
CA GLU A 131 15.69 2.62 15.08
C GLU A 131 15.48 2.90 13.59
N VAL A 132 14.62 3.86 13.25
CA VAL A 132 14.33 4.21 11.84
C VAL A 132 15.50 4.93 11.18
N GLU A 133 16.21 5.79 11.92
CA GLU A 133 17.43 6.46 11.45
C GLU A 133 18.53 5.45 11.12
N ALA A 134 18.70 4.42 11.95
CA ALA A 134 19.73 3.39 11.75
C ALA A 134 19.48 2.50 10.51
N GLU A 135 18.21 2.31 10.10
CA GLU A 135 17.87 1.58 8.87
C GLU A 135 18.17 2.39 7.61
N GLY A 136 18.03 3.72 7.68
CA GLY A 136 18.30 4.61 6.55
C GLY A 136 17.31 4.47 5.39
N VAL A 137 17.76 4.86 4.20
CA VAL A 137 17.01 4.77 2.95
C VAL A 137 17.60 3.64 2.10
N VAL A 138 16.73 2.84 1.49
CA VAL A 138 17.14 1.73 0.61
C VAL A 138 16.73 1.95 -0.84
N ALA A 139 17.36 1.20 -1.73
CA ALA A 139 16.95 1.03 -3.12
C ALA A 139 16.06 -0.21 -3.28
N LEU A 140 15.24 -0.24 -4.33
CA LEU A 140 14.54 -1.47 -4.73
C LEU A 140 15.53 -2.49 -5.32
N PRO A 141 15.28 -3.80 -5.14
CA PRO A 141 16.13 -4.84 -5.70
C PRO A 141 15.97 -4.96 -7.21
N GLY A 142 16.88 -5.67 -7.85
CA GLY A 142 16.77 -6.00 -9.27
C GLY A 142 17.15 -4.87 -10.22
N VAL A 143 16.67 -4.99 -11.47
CA VAL A 143 17.01 -4.06 -12.56
C VAL A 143 15.99 -2.92 -12.61
N CYS A 144 16.47 -1.68 -12.56
CA CYS A 144 15.65 -0.51 -12.83
C CYS A 144 15.35 -0.43 -14.34
N ILE A 145 14.07 -0.37 -14.71
CA ILE A 145 13.65 -0.32 -16.11
C ILE A 145 13.33 1.11 -16.60
N ASP A 146 13.53 2.13 -15.77
CA ASP A 146 13.06 3.50 -16.03
C ASP A 146 13.77 4.21 -17.20
N ASP A 147 15.00 3.80 -17.53
CA ASP A 147 15.81 4.41 -18.59
C ASP A 147 15.56 3.81 -19.99
N LEU A 148 14.60 2.88 -20.12
CA LEU A 148 14.25 2.29 -21.41
C LEU A 148 13.49 3.29 -22.30
N ASP A 149 13.83 3.30 -23.58
CA ASP A 149 13.11 4.09 -24.58
C ASP A 149 11.78 3.43 -24.92
N ILE A 150 10.68 4.13 -24.63
CA ILE A 150 9.31 3.69 -24.87
C ILE A 150 8.47 4.83 -25.46
N THR A 151 7.44 4.48 -26.22
CA THR A 151 6.44 5.44 -26.71
C THR A 151 5.10 5.16 -26.06
N VAL A 152 4.58 6.09 -25.27
CA VAL A 152 3.27 5.97 -24.61
C VAL A 152 2.25 6.88 -25.28
N SER A 153 1.21 6.30 -25.85
CA SER A 153 0.17 7.00 -26.61
C SER A 153 -1.10 7.32 -25.82
N ASN A 154 -1.35 6.65 -24.70
CA ASN A 154 -2.55 6.85 -23.86
C ASN A 154 -2.23 6.53 -22.38
N TYR A 155 -2.78 7.35 -21.47
CA TYR A 155 -2.52 7.34 -20.03
C TYR A 155 -3.79 7.19 -19.17
N GLU A 156 -4.96 7.00 -19.78
CA GLU A 156 -6.28 7.06 -19.12
C GLU A 156 -6.53 5.85 -18.22
N HIS A 157 -6.13 4.65 -18.68
CA HIS A 157 -6.38 3.39 -18.01
C HIS A 157 -5.18 2.42 -18.12
N PRO A 158 -5.03 1.49 -17.16
CA PRO A 158 -4.11 0.36 -17.26
C PRO A 158 -4.37 -0.44 -18.54
N ARG A 159 -3.33 -0.68 -19.34
CA ARG A 159 -3.42 -1.36 -20.64
C ARG A 159 -2.66 -2.69 -20.62
N PRO A 160 -3.21 -3.76 -20.02
CA PRO A 160 -2.51 -5.03 -19.91
C PRO A 160 -2.20 -5.69 -21.27
N GLU A 161 -2.90 -5.31 -22.34
CA GLU A 161 -2.63 -5.74 -23.71
C GLU A 161 -1.27 -5.28 -24.26
N LEU A 162 -0.61 -4.32 -23.60
CA LEU A 162 0.76 -3.90 -23.96
C LEU A 162 1.80 -4.92 -23.53
N LEU A 163 1.53 -5.66 -22.46
CA LEU A 163 2.48 -6.56 -21.84
C LEU A 163 2.85 -7.70 -22.78
N ARG A 164 4.15 -7.97 -22.91
CA ARG A 164 4.70 -9.03 -23.75
C ARG A 164 5.69 -9.86 -22.97
N CYS A 165 5.83 -11.13 -23.35
CA CYS A 165 6.85 -12.02 -22.84
C CYS A 165 7.34 -12.97 -23.94
N ASP A 166 8.53 -13.52 -23.74
CA ASP A 166 9.04 -14.67 -24.48
C ASP A 166 8.76 -15.94 -23.65
N ASP A 167 7.76 -16.71 -24.07
CA ASP A 167 7.30 -17.93 -23.41
C ASP A 167 8.21 -19.15 -23.69
N SER A 168 9.18 -19.01 -24.60
CA SER A 168 10.20 -20.03 -24.84
C SER A 168 11.32 -20.04 -23.80
N ARG A 169 11.41 -18.97 -22.99
CA ARG A 169 12.45 -18.77 -21.97
C ARG A 169 11.83 -18.64 -20.59
N VAL A 170 12.30 -19.46 -19.66
CA VAL A 170 12.00 -19.31 -18.23
C VAL A 170 13.16 -18.61 -17.55
N VAL A 171 12.87 -17.54 -16.82
CA VAL A 171 13.83 -16.75 -16.05
C VAL A 171 13.38 -16.62 -14.61
N GLU A 172 14.31 -16.32 -13.72
CA GLU A 172 14.05 -15.84 -12.38
C GLU A 172 14.69 -14.46 -12.27
N GLU A 173 13.87 -13.41 -12.16
CA GLU A 173 14.34 -12.04 -12.21
C GLU A 173 13.58 -11.13 -11.24
N SER A 174 14.23 -10.01 -10.92
CA SER A 174 13.68 -8.90 -10.15
C SER A 174 13.85 -7.63 -10.97
N VAL A 175 12.77 -6.90 -11.18
CA VAL A 175 12.73 -5.64 -11.93
C VAL A 175 11.94 -4.61 -11.15
N HIS A 176 12.27 -3.33 -11.29
CA HIS A 176 11.55 -2.26 -10.64
C HIS A 176 11.47 -0.98 -11.47
N SER A 177 10.48 -0.16 -11.14
CA SER A 177 10.29 1.17 -11.71
C SER A 177 9.93 2.18 -10.63
N HIS A 178 10.45 3.40 -10.74
CA HIS A 178 10.07 4.55 -9.91
C HIS A 178 9.01 5.44 -10.57
N LEU A 179 8.50 5.04 -11.75
CA LEU A 179 7.60 5.84 -12.59
C LEU A 179 6.11 5.55 -12.37
N LEU A 180 5.77 4.65 -11.44
CA LEU A 180 4.37 4.39 -11.08
C LEU A 180 3.72 5.67 -10.51
N LYS A 181 2.64 6.09 -11.17
CA LYS A 181 1.78 7.17 -10.73
C LYS A 181 0.34 6.79 -11.04
N SER A 182 -0.57 7.04 -10.11
CA SER A 182 -2.01 6.98 -10.30
C SER A 182 -2.65 8.26 -9.75
N ASN A 183 -3.98 8.29 -9.65
CA ASN A 183 -4.74 9.34 -8.99
C ASN A 183 -5.60 8.73 -7.90
N CYS A 184 -5.74 9.44 -6.79
CA CYS A 184 -6.61 9.01 -5.71
C CYS A 184 -8.08 9.09 -6.16
N PRO A 185 -8.86 8.00 -6.01
CA PRO A 185 -10.22 7.91 -6.55
C PRO A 185 -11.23 8.86 -5.88
N VAL A 186 -10.86 9.48 -4.76
CA VAL A 186 -11.72 10.41 -4.01
C VAL A 186 -11.29 11.86 -4.21
N THR A 187 -9.98 12.14 -4.23
CA THR A 187 -9.46 13.53 -4.29
C THR A 187 -8.94 13.94 -5.65
N SER A 188 -8.78 12.98 -6.58
CA SER A 188 -8.11 13.16 -7.88
C SER A 188 -6.66 13.67 -7.80
N GLN A 189 -6.10 13.76 -6.58
CA GLN A 189 -4.70 14.15 -6.39
C GLN A 189 -3.77 13.02 -6.84
N PRO A 190 -2.56 13.37 -7.31
CA PRO A 190 -1.62 12.38 -7.78
C PRO A 190 -1.09 11.52 -6.63
N ASP A 191 -1.04 10.22 -6.86
CA ASP A 191 -0.36 9.26 -6.00
C ASP A 191 0.92 8.81 -6.71
N TRP A 192 2.05 8.85 -6.00
CA TRP A 192 3.37 8.54 -6.53
C TRP A 192 3.90 7.27 -5.86
N GLY A 193 4.46 6.35 -6.63
CA GLY A 193 5.00 5.12 -6.09
C GLY A 193 6.22 4.63 -6.85
N SER A 194 6.92 3.69 -6.22
CA SER A 194 7.83 2.79 -6.91
C SER A 194 7.27 1.39 -6.81
N VAL A 195 7.41 0.57 -7.85
CA VAL A 195 6.91 -0.80 -7.90
C VAL A 195 8.05 -1.75 -8.26
N ALA A 196 8.06 -2.91 -7.62
CA ALA A 196 8.96 -4.00 -7.93
C ALA A 196 8.16 -5.27 -8.24
N VAL A 197 8.71 -6.04 -9.17
CA VAL A 197 8.20 -7.33 -9.63
C VAL A 197 9.34 -8.32 -9.50
N GLU A 198 9.12 -9.35 -8.68
CA GLU A 198 10.03 -10.47 -8.48
C GLU A 198 9.31 -11.72 -8.92
N TYR A 199 9.86 -12.47 -9.87
CA TYR A 199 9.13 -13.61 -10.42
C TYR A 199 10.04 -14.69 -11.00
N ARG A 200 9.47 -15.90 -11.11
CA ARG A 200 10.04 -17.01 -11.89
C ARG A 200 9.00 -17.50 -12.90
N GLY A 201 9.26 -17.34 -14.19
CA GLY A 201 8.29 -17.59 -15.26
C GLY A 201 8.80 -17.18 -16.65
N ALA A 202 7.89 -16.96 -17.60
CA ALA A 202 8.25 -16.50 -18.96
C ALA A 202 9.07 -15.20 -18.92
N ALA A 203 10.03 -15.01 -19.83
CA ALA A 203 10.88 -13.81 -19.83
C ALA A 203 10.07 -12.56 -20.24
N LEU A 204 9.95 -11.59 -19.34
CA LEU A 204 9.14 -10.39 -19.51
C LEU A 204 9.87 -9.38 -20.41
N ASP A 205 9.15 -8.77 -21.36
CA ASP A 205 9.69 -7.66 -22.14
C ASP A 205 9.67 -6.39 -21.28
N HIS A 206 10.83 -5.96 -20.78
CA HIS A 206 10.94 -4.85 -19.82
C HIS A 206 10.38 -3.53 -20.35
N ALA A 207 10.52 -3.26 -21.66
CA ALA A 207 9.94 -2.09 -22.29
C ALA A 207 8.40 -2.13 -22.26
N SER A 208 7.78 -3.29 -22.51
CA SER A 208 6.33 -3.46 -22.38
C SER A 208 5.84 -3.29 -20.94
N LEU A 209 6.60 -3.76 -19.95
CA LEU A 209 6.28 -3.55 -18.54
C LEU A 209 6.30 -2.06 -18.21
N LEU A 210 7.32 -1.33 -18.65
CA LEU A 210 7.41 0.11 -18.41
C LEU A 210 6.22 0.85 -19.05
N GLU A 211 5.88 0.53 -20.30
CA GLU A 211 4.74 1.14 -21.00
C GLU A 211 3.42 0.88 -20.25
N TYR A 212 3.21 -0.35 -19.78
CA TYR A 212 2.06 -0.74 -18.95
C TYR A 212 2.00 0.05 -17.64
N LEU A 213 3.11 0.13 -16.88
CA LEU A 213 3.15 0.86 -15.62
C LEU A 213 2.88 2.37 -15.81
N VAL A 214 3.41 2.96 -16.88
CA VAL A 214 3.16 4.37 -17.21
C VAL A 214 1.71 4.61 -17.65
N SER A 215 1.00 3.60 -18.15
CA SER A 215 -0.41 3.74 -18.53
C SER A 215 -1.35 3.97 -17.33
N PHE A 216 -0.89 3.75 -16.08
CA PHE A 216 -1.64 4.09 -14.86
C PHE A 216 -1.70 5.60 -14.58
N ARG A 217 -0.95 6.44 -15.32
CA ARG A 217 -0.66 7.83 -14.94
C ARG A 217 -1.89 8.71 -14.68
N GLN A 218 -3.00 8.50 -15.37
CA GLN A 218 -4.27 9.20 -15.12
C GLN A 218 -5.35 8.29 -14.49
N HIS A 219 -5.05 7.02 -14.30
CA HIS A 219 -5.96 6.04 -13.71
C HIS A 219 -6.27 6.38 -12.25
N SER A 220 -7.53 6.19 -11.86
CA SER A 220 -8.00 6.44 -10.50
C SER A 220 -8.34 5.15 -9.77
N ASP A 221 -7.51 4.76 -8.79
CA ASP A 221 -7.74 3.59 -7.93
C ASP A 221 -6.95 3.73 -6.62
N PHE A 222 -7.28 2.96 -5.57
CA PHE A 222 -6.42 2.97 -4.39
C PHE A 222 -5.12 2.20 -4.64
N HIS A 223 -4.14 2.42 -3.76
CA HIS A 223 -2.79 1.87 -3.89
C HIS A 223 -2.84 0.34 -3.92
N GLU A 224 -3.67 -0.24 -3.04
CA GLU A 224 -3.91 -1.67 -2.90
C GLU A 224 -4.41 -2.27 -4.21
N GLN A 225 -5.45 -1.69 -4.82
CA GLN A 225 -6.02 -2.19 -6.07
C GLN A 225 -5.08 -2.02 -7.26
N CYS A 226 -4.28 -0.94 -7.30
CA CYS A 226 -3.26 -0.79 -8.32
C CYS A 226 -2.29 -1.99 -8.31
N VAL A 227 -1.81 -2.39 -7.12
CA VAL A 227 -0.89 -3.53 -6.98
C VAL A 227 -1.59 -4.87 -7.27
N GLU A 228 -2.83 -5.05 -6.82
CA GLU A 228 -3.63 -6.24 -7.14
C GLU A 228 -3.82 -6.40 -8.65
N ARG A 229 -4.12 -5.31 -9.37
CA ARG A 229 -4.26 -5.31 -10.83
C ARG A 229 -2.95 -5.70 -11.52
N ILE A 230 -1.83 -5.06 -11.14
CA ILE A 230 -0.51 -5.38 -11.70
C ILE A 230 -0.18 -6.85 -11.48
N PHE A 231 -0.44 -7.38 -10.27
CA PHE A 231 -0.24 -8.79 -9.95
C PHE A 231 -1.06 -9.71 -10.87
N LEU A 232 -2.36 -9.46 -11.02
CA LEU A 232 -3.25 -10.31 -11.83
C LEU A 232 -2.90 -10.28 -13.31
N ASP A 233 -2.57 -9.10 -13.85
CA ASP A 233 -2.20 -8.94 -15.25
C ASP A 233 -0.88 -9.68 -15.55
N LEU A 234 0.12 -9.56 -14.69
CA LEU A 234 1.38 -10.29 -14.81
C LEU A 234 1.22 -11.79 -14.58
N GLN A 235 0.39 -12.21 -13.62
CA GLN A 235 0.11 -13.62 -13.38
C GLN A 235 -0.53 -14.27 -14.61
N ARG A 236 -1.49 -13.60 -15.26
CA ARG A 236 -2.15 -14.07 -16.48
C ARG A 236 -1.17 -14.20 -17.65
N LEU A 237 -0.28 -13.22 -17.81
CA LEU A 237 0.71 -13.18 -18.89
C LEU A 237 1.79 -14.25 -18.69
N LEU A 238 2.46 -14.21 -17.54
CA LEU A 238 3.70 -14.95 -17.29
C LEU A 238 3.46 -16.41 -16.87
N LYS A 239 2.24 -16.73 -16.40
CA LYS A 239 1.88 -18.01 -15.75
C LYS A 239 3.00 -18.51 -14.82
N PRO A 240 3.45 -17.65 -13.88
CA PRO A 240 4.71 -17.86 -13.21
C PRO A 240 4.62 -18.98 -12.18
N GLU A 241 5.75 -19.64 -11.91
CA GLU A 241 5.91 -20.53 -10.76
C GLU A 241 5.87 -19.73 -9.44
N LYS A 242 6.44 -18.52 -9.46
CA LYS A 242 6.43 -17.56 -8.34
C LYS A 242 6.26 -16.14 -8.86
N LEU A 243 5.46 -15.34 -8.18
CA LEU A 243 5.32 -13.91 -8.47
C LEU A 243 5.10 -13.15 -7.17
N THR A 244 5.88 -12.10 -6.98
CA THR A 244 5.66 -11.06 -5.98
C THR A 244 5.61 -9.71 -6.70
N VAL A 245 4.54 -8.96 -6.48
CA VAL A 245 4.42 -7.57 -6.87
C VAL A 245 4.24 -6.75 -5.60
N TYR A 246 5.04 -5.70 -5.45
CA TYR A 246 4.84 -4.76 -4.37
C TYR A 246 5.13 -3.34 -4.81
N ALA A 247 4.40 -2.40 -4.22
CA ALA A 247 4.63 -0.98 -4.43
C ALA A 247 4.87 -0.27 -3.11
N ARG A 248 5.62 0.82 -3.18
CA ARG A 248 5.91 1.70 -2.06
C ARG A 248 5.52 3.13 -2.46
N TYR A 249 4.40 3.59 -1.93
CA TYR A 249 3.84 4.90 -2.26
C TYR A 249 4.40 5.99 -1.35
N VAL A 250 4.42 7.22 -1.87
CA VAL A 250 4.75 8.42 -1.11
C VAL A 250 3.62 8.74 -0.15
N ARG A 251 3.97 9.17 1.07
CA ARG A 251 3.00 9.49 2.11
C ARG A 251 2.05 10.61 1.70
N ARG A 252 0.80 10.53 2.18
CA ARG A 252 -0.16 11.64 2.16
C ARG A 252 -0.68 11.88 3.56
N GLY A 253 -0.51 13.11 4.04
CA GLY A 253 -0.94 13.49 5.39
C GLY A 253 -0.27 12.67 6.50
N GLY A 254 1.01 12.32 6.35
CA GLY A 254 1.78 11.64 7.39
C GLY A 254 1.75 10.10 7.34
N LEU A 255 0.93 9.51 6.46
CA LEU A 255 0.86 8.06 6.26
C LEU A 255 1.21 7.65 4.84
N ASP A 256 2.02 6.61 4.69
CA ASP A 256 2.20 5.89 3.42
C ASP A 256 1.55 4.50 3.44
N ILE A 257 1.38 3.94 2.24
CA ILE A 257 0.81 2.60 2.00
C ILE A 257 1.76 1.84 1.08
N ASN A 258 2.05 0.60 1.43
CA ASN A 258 2.98 -0.26 0.71
C ASN A 258 2.33 -1.64 0.52
N PRO A 259 1.51 -1.82 -0.52
CA PRO A 259 0.86 -3.10 -0.79
C PRO A 259 1.86 -4.12 -1.32
N TYR A 260 1.80 -5.34 -0.77
CA TYR A 260 2.52 -6.52 -1.22
C TYR A 260 1.53 -7.62 -1.60
N ARG A 261 1.73 -8.23 -2.77
CA ARG A 261 0.96 -9.38 -3.27
C ARG A 261 1.94 -10.43 -3.78
N SER A 262 1.87 -11.66 -3.28
CA SER A 262 2.75 -12.76 -3.65
C SER A 262 1.98 -14.06 -3.84
N THR A 263 2.43 -14.93 -4.74
CA THR A 263 1.91 -16.30 -4.86
C THR A 263 2.25 -17.15 -3.63
N GLU A 264 3.32 -16.81 -2.91
CA GLU A 264 3.82 -17.56 -1.75
C GLU A 264 3.73 -16.73 -0.46
N GLU A 265 3.72 -17.41 0.67
CA GLU A 265 3.89 -16.75 1.97
C GLU A 265 5.37 -16.45 2.18
N GLN A 266 5.69 -15.17 2.39
CA GLN A 266 7.06 -14.70 2.57
C GLN A 266 7.15 -13.60 3.62
N GLN A 267 8.30 -13.48 4.26
CA GLN A 267 8.61 -12.34 5.11
C GLN A 267 9.00 -11.15 4.24
N PHE A 268 8.22 -10.09 4.32
CA PHE A 268 8.47 -8.85 3.61
C PHE A 268 9.25 -7.87 4.49
N GLN A 269 10.22 -7.16 3.91
CA GLN A 269 10.90 -6.07 4.58
C GLN A 269 10.13 -4.75 4.37
N ASN A 270 10.02 -3.94 5.42
CA ASN A 270 9.31 -2.66 5.41
C ASN A 270 10.28 -1.47 5.45
N LEU A 271 11.24 -1.43 4.53
CA LEU A 271 12.27 -0.38 4.48
C LEU A 271 11.85 0.78 3.59
N ARG A 272 12.18 2.03 3.99
CA ARG A 272 11.79 3.24 3.24
C ARG A 272 12.65 3.50 2.01
N LEU A 273 12.03 3.92 0.92
CA LEU A 273 12.69 4.46 -0.26
C LEU A 273 12.92 5.97 -0.14
N ALA A 274 13.68 6.54 -1.08
CA ALA A 274 14.13 7.94 -1.04
C ALA A 274 12.99 8.97 -1.06
N ARG A 275 11.86 8.66 -1.70
CA ARG A 275 10.71 9.58 -1.84
C ARG A 275 9.63 9.41 -0.78
N GLN A 276 9.71 8.35 0.04
CA GLN A 276 8.65 8.00 0.99
C GLN A 276 8.56 8.95 2.15
#